data_AF-A0A354WBQ9-F1
#
_entry.id   AF-A0A354WBQ9-F1
#
_cell.length_a   1.000
_cell.length_b   1.000
_cell.length_c   1.000
_cell.angle_alpha   90.00
_cell.angle_beta   90.00
_cell.angle_gamma   90.00
#
_symmetry.space_group_name_H-M   'P 1'
#
loop_
_entity.id
_entity.type
_entity.pdbx_description
1 polymer ?
#
loop_
_entity_poly.entity_id
_entity_poly.type
_entity_poly.pdbx_seq_one_letter_code
_entity_poly.pdbx_strand_id
1 'polypeptide(L)' 'MSRQKLEAMFGVDDLRKTRFAQELIEETEQQAKFKIVSRLLRKGISIEEIAELVELEVEQVRQFINTLN' A
#
# COMPACT_ATOMS: atom_id res chain seq x y z
N MET A 1 -8.00 -26.24 16.63
CA MET A 1 -8.55 -24.87 16.83
C MET A 1 -8.39 -24.11 15.53
N SER A 2 -9.45 -23.51 14.98
CA SER A 2 -9.41 -22.83 13.68
C SER A 2 -9.10 -21.34 13.84
N ARG A 3 -8.38 -20.74 12.88
CA ARG A 3 -8.04 -19.30 12.85
C ARG A 3 -9.26 -18.41 13.10
N GLN A 4 -10.38 -18.70 12.45
CA GLN A 4 -11.64 -17.97 12.62
C GLN A 4 -12.17 -17.99 14.06
N LYS A 5 -12.04 -19.12 14.76
CA LYS A 5 -12.46 -19.25 16.17
C LYS A 5 -11.55 -18.43 17.10
N LEU A 6 -10.26 -18.38 16.77
CA LEU A 6 -9.29 -17.58 17.50
C LEU A 6 -9.52 -16.07 17.26
N GLU A 7 -9.80 -15.68 16.02
CA GLU A 7 -10.13 -14.29 15.66
C GLU A 7 -11.39 -13.78 16.36
N ALA A 8 -12.41 -14.63 16.48
CA ALA A 8 -13.62 -14.33 17.24
C ALA A 8 -13.34 -14.18 18.75
N MET A 9 -12.49 -15.03 19.34
CA MET A 9 -12.12 -14.92 20.76
C MET A 9 -11.30 -13.67 21.09
N PHE A 10 -10.47 -13.20 20.15
CA PHE A 10 -9.62 -12.02 20.35
C PHE A 10 -10.24 -10.71 19.82
N GLY A 11 -11.51 -10.72 19.38
CA GLY A 11 -12.17 -9.51 18.88
C GLY A 11 -11.41 -8.84 17.73
N VAL A 12 -10.79 -9.63 16.85
CA VAL A 12 -9.91 -9.10 15.80
C VAL A 12 -10.65 -8.17 14.84
N ASP A 13 -11.96 -8.36 14.68
CA ASP A 13 -12.81 -7.47 13.88
C ASP A 13 -12.89 -6.05 14.46
N ASP A 14 -13.00 -5.91 15.79
CA ASP A 14 -12.95 -4.63 16.49
C ASP A 14 -11.56 -3.99 16.40
N LEU A 15 -10.49 -4.79 16.53
CA LEU A 15 -9.12 -4.29 16.40
C LEU A 15 -8.86 -3.72 15.01
N ARG A 16 -9.35 -4.35 13.93
CA ARG A 16 -9.24 -3.85 12.56
C ARG A 16 -9.97 -2.53 12.34
N LYS A 17 -11.04 -2.26 13.10
CA LYS A 17 -11.79 -1.00 13.04
C LYS A 17 -11.15 0.13 13.84
N THR A 18 -10.13 -0.15 14.65
CA THR A 18 -9.40 0.93 15.33
C THR A 18 -8.74 1.85 14.30
N ARG A 19 -8.62 3.15 14.61
CA ARG A 19 -7.95 4.12 13.72
C ARG A 19 -6.54 3.65 13.36
N PHE A 20 -5.79 3.20 14.36
CA PHE A 20 -4.44 2.68 14.19
C PHE A 20 -4.36 1.51 13.18
N ALA A 21 -5.30 0.56 13.24
CA ALA A 21 -5.30 -0.55 12.29
C ALA A 21 -5.67 -0.11 10.88
N GLN A 22 -6.58 0.87 10.73
CA GLN A 22 -6.91 1.46 9.43
C GLN A 22 -5.70 2.18 8.84
N GLU A 23 -5.02 3.01 9.63
CA GLU A 23 -3.81 3.72 9.22
C GLU A 23 -2.71 2.75 8.77
N LEU A 24 -2.52 1.63 9.50
CA LEU A 24 -1.59 0.59 9.09
C LEU A 24 -1.99 -0.08 7.77
N ILE A 25 -3.28 -0.36 7.57
CA ILE A 25 -3.76 -0.95 6.32
C ILE A 25 -3.49 0.01 5.16
N GLU A 26 -3.86 1.28 5.31
CA GLU A 26 -3.62 2.32 4.31
C GLU A 26 -2.11 2.47 3.99
N GLU A 27 -1.25 2.49 5.00
CA GLU A 27 0.20 2.53 4.83
C GLU A 27 0.71 1.28 4.07
N THR A 28 0.20 0.09 4.39
CA THR A 28 0.61 -1.13 3.69
C THR A 28 0.14 -1.16 2.23
N GLU A 29 -1.04 -0.62 1.93
CA GLU A 29 -1.54 -0.49 0.56
C GLU A 29 -0.69 0.49 -0.25
N GLN A 30 -0.34 1.64 0.34
CA GLN A 30 0.57 2.61 -0.29
C GLN A 30 1.96 2.01 -0.53
N GLN A 31 2.53 1.28 0.44
CA GLN A 31 3.81 0.59 0.24
C GLN A 31 3.75 -0.47 -0.85
N ALA A 32 2.64 -1.20 -0.99
CA ALA A 32 2.44 -2.16 -2.07
C ALA A 32 2.41 -1.46 -3.44
N LYS A 33 1.68 -0.36 -3.54
CA LYS A 33 1.65 0.51 -4.72
C LYS A 33 3.06 0.99 -5.11
N PHE A 34 3.85 1.48 -4.16
CA PHE A 34 5.22 1.92 -4.41
C PHE A 34 6.17 0.79 -4.85
N LYS A 35 6.01 -0.43 -4.34
CA LYS A 35 6.75 -1.60 -4.87
C LYS A 35 6.42 -1.88 -6.33
N ILE A 36 5.19 -1.64 -6.75
CA ILE A 36 4.77 -1.76 -8.16
C ILE A 36 5.41 -0.63 -8.98
N VAL A 37 5.38 0.62 -8.49
CA VAL A 37 6.07 1.76 -9.11
C VAL A 37 7.53 1.43 -9.42
N SER A 38 8.30 0.91 -8.45
CA SER A 38 9.70 0.52 -8.68
C SER A 38 9.86 -0.54 -9.77
N ARG A 39 8.93 -1.50 -9.89
CA ARG A 39 8.98 -2.55 -10.92
C ARG A 39 8.64 -2.00 -12.30
N LEU A 40 7.66 -1.10 -12.40
CA LEU A 40 7.23 -0.47 -13.64
C LEU A 40 8.30 0.50 -14.16
N LEU A 41 8.94 1.26 -13.27
CA LEU A 41 10.04 2.15 -13.61
C LEU A 41 11.22 1.37 -14.22
N ARG A 42 11.57 0.21 -13.63
CA ARG A 42 12.62 -0.69 -14.18
C ARG A 42 12.28 -1.24 -15.57
N LYS A 43 11.01 -1.22 -15.96
CA LYS A 43 10.55 -1.61 -17.31
C LYS A 43 10.55 -0.45 -18.31
N GLY A 44 10.93 0.77 -17.89
CA GLY A 44 11.00 1.95 -18.75
C GLY A 44 9.64 2.62 -19.00
N ILE A 45 8.64 2.36 -18.15
CA ILE A 45 7.32 3.02 -18.24
C ILE A 45 7.45 4.46 -17.74
N SER A 46 6.73 5.40 -18.37
CA SER A 46 6.73 6.81 -17.97
C SER A 46 6.12 7.04 -16.59
N ILE A 47 6.48 8.14 -15.93
CA ILE A 47 6.01 8.45 -14.58
C ILE A 47 4.49 8.71 -14.59
N GLU A 48 4.01 9.35 -15.65
CA GLU A 48 2.62 9.68 -15.90
C GLU A 48 1.76 8.42 -16.06
N GLU A 49 2.21 7.46 -16.88
CA GLU A 49 1.53 6.17 -17.04
C GLU A 49 1.59 5.33 -15.75
N ILE A 50 2.69 5.39 -15.00
CA ILE A 50 2.80 4.69 -13.70
C ILE A 50 1.79 5.25 -12.69
N ALA A 51 1.65 6.57 -12.63
CA ALA A 51 0.70 7.24 -11.76
C ALA A 51 -0.75 6.79 -12.07
N GLU A 52 -1.09 6.70 -13.35
CA GLU A 52 -2.39 6.18 -13.81
C GLU A 52 -2.58 4.71 -13.42
N LEU A 53 -1.62 3.83 -13.73
CA LEU A 53 -1.71 2.38 -13.49
C LEU A 53 -1.80 2.00 -12.00
N VAL A 54 -1.19 2.79 -11.12
CA VAL A 54 -1.12 2.52 -9.69
C VAL A 54 -2.12 3.37 -8.90
N GLU A 55 -2.90 4.22 -9.59
CA GLU A 55 -3.86 5.15 -9.01
C GLU A 55 -3.23 6.00 -7.91
N LEU A 56 -2.10 6.64 -8.24
CA LEU A 56 -1.40 7.59 -7.40
C LEU A 56 -1.28 8.92 -8.14
N GLU A 57 -1.08 10.01 -7.40
CA GLU A 57 -0.74 11.27 -8.04
C GLU A 57 0.69 11.24 -8.59
N VAL A 58 0.90 11.89 -9.73
CA VAL A 58 2.22 12.00 -10.38
C VAL A 58 3.27 12.53 -9.40
N GLU A 59 2.91 13.50 -8.56
CA GLU A 59 3.81 14.08 -7.56
C GLU A 59 4.22 13.06 -6.49
N GLN A 60 3.33 12.16 -6.07
CA GLN A 60 3.64 11.09 -5.11
C GLN A 60 4.62 10.08 -5.71
N VAL A 61 4.43 9.72 -6.99
CA VAL A 61 5.34 8.86 -7.74
C VAL A 61 6.71 9.52 -7.88
N ARG A 62 6.77 10.82 -8.21
CA ARG A 62 8.02 11.59 -8.29
C ARG A 62 8.75 11.67 -6.96
N GLN A 63 8.05 11.98 -5.87
CA GLN A 63 8.64 12.02 -4.54
C GLN A 63 9.24 10.67 -4.16
N PHE A 64 8.51 9.58 -4.40
CA PHE A 64 9.01 8.24 -4.14
C PHE A 64 10.25 7.90 -4.97
N ILE A 65 10.27 8.22 -6.26
CA ILE A 65 11.46 8.04 -7.11
C ILE A 65 12.65 8.86 -6.58
N ASN A 66 12.40 10.09 -6.14
CA ASN A 66 13.45 10.94 -5.57
C ASN A 66 14.02 10.37 -4.26
N THR A 67 13.22 9.64 -3.47
CA THR A 67 13.71 8.91 -2.28
C THR A 67 14.45 7.61 -2.58
N LEU A 68 14.38 7.10 -3.82
CA LEU A 68 15.11 5.90 -4.26
C LEU A 68 16.52 6.22 -4.81
N ASN A 69 16.78 7.49 -5.14
CA ASN A 69 18.09 7.99 -5.59
C ASN A 69 18.94 8.44 -4.41
#